data_AF-A0AAE4WD93-F1
#
_entry.id   AF-A0AAE4WD93-F1
#
_cell.length_a   1.000
_cell.length_b   1.000
_cell.length_c   1.000
_cell.angle_alpha   90.00
_cell.angle_beta   90.00
_cell.angle_gamma   90.00
#
_symmetry.space_group_name_H-M   'P 1'
#
loop_
_entity.id
_entity.type
_entity.pdbx_description
1 polymer ?
#
loop_
_entity_poly.entity_id
_entity_poly.type
_entity_poly.pdbx_seq_one_letter_code
_entity_poly.pdbx_strand_id
1 'polypeptide(L)'
;MMLTRDGYIPDPTMIKPHADLSAPSLPEKQNITALPRRSRRRGLSISMRSAARPLAIIMLGVLLVGCASRAVGVMKPVGAAVKAANASEVNLLAATTRAPSEDKSILFSGERGTGLLIDAVTISIPPAANRKIGEVQWPKKLPPDPRKDFTTVAVQPIQTDQQRRAWLNTHAKGKHRVLLFVHGFNNTYEDSVYRFAQIVHDSGTDVVPMVFTWPSRASIFDYNYDKESTNYSRDALEEMLTRMTSDPQVSDVTVMAHSMGSWLAVEALRQMAIRHGGVNAKITNVILASPDLDVDVFGKQFQALGPKPPHFTLFVSQDDRALSISRRISGNVDRLGQINPANEPYRSVLEKAGITVLDLTKLKTGDRLNHGKFAESPDVVRLIGGRLIAGQTVTDSQVGVGEAIGAVTIGATNTIGQAASTAISAPIMIFDPRTRRNYGDQLKKLGESAGSTVNSVGDTVPR
;
A
#
# COMPACT_ATOMS: atom_id res chain seq x y z
N MET A 1 32.76 -23.94 -40.59
CA MET A 1 34.14 -23.90 -40.05
C MET A 1 34.01 -23.77 -38.54
N MET A 2 34.46 -24.77 -37.79
CA MET A 2 34.35 -24.79 -36.31
C MET A 2 35.35 -23.81 -35.68
N LEU A 3 35.02 -23.29 -34.51
CA LEU A 3 35.88 -23.39 -33.32
C LEU A 3 35.04 -23.19 -32.05
N THR A 4 35.47 -23.85 -30.98
CA THR A 4 34.71 -24.11 -29.75
C THR A 4 34.83 -22.98 -28.73
N ARG A 5 33.93 -22.98 -27.73
CA ARG A 5 34.10 -22.20 -26.51
C ARG A 5 33.61 -23.04 -25.32
N ASP A 6 34.55 -23.52 -24.53
CA ASP A 6 34.30 -24.44 -23.41
C ASP A 6 33.62 -23.74 -22.23
N GLY A 7 32.86 -24.53 -21.47
CA GLY A 7 32.12 -24.08 -20.29
C GLY A 7 32.98 -23.99 -19.03
N TYR A 8 32.51 -23.19 -18.07
CA TYR A 8 33.08 -23.07 -16.73
C TYR A 8 32.10 -23.63 -15.70
N ILE A 9 32.50 -24.69 -15.00
CA ILE A 9 31.77 -25.31 -13.88
C ILE A 9 32.64 -25.15 -12.63
N PRO A 10 32.14 -24.54 -11.53
CA PRO A 10 32.87 -24.49 -10.27
C PRO A 10 32.67 -25.76 -9.42
N ASP A 11 33.78 -26.29 -8.89
CA ASP A 11 33.88 -27.47 -8.03
C ASP A 11 33.39 -27.18 -6.58
N PRO A 12 32.56 -28.04 -5.97
CA PRO A 12 32.01 -27.85 -4.63
C PRO A 12 32.78 -28.58 -3.50
N THR A 13 34.10 -28.36 -3.31
CA THR A 13 34.86 -29.02 -2.23
C THR A 13 35.89 -28.15 -1.47
N MET A 14 35.45 -27.28 -0.55
CA MET A 14 36.32 -26.79 0.56
C MET A 14 35.54 -26.40 1.83
N ILE A 15 35.35 -27.35 2.74
CA ILE A 15 35.10 -27.09 4.17
C ILE A 15 35.94 -28.08 4.99
N LYS A 16 36.97 -27.58 5.69
CA LYS A 16 37.69 -28.34 6.73
C LYS A 16 37.12 -27.97 8.10
N PRO A 17 36.80 -28.94 8.98
CA PRO A 17 36.40 -28.65 10.35
C PRO A 17 37.62 -28.39 11.24
N HIS A 18 37.58 -27.32 12.04
CA HIS A 18 38.44 -27.18 13.22
C HIS A 18 37.73 -27.77 14.44
N ALA A 19 38.52 -28.37 15.34
CA ALA A 19 38.02 -29.21 16.42
C ALA A 19 38.08 -28.55 17.80
N ASP A 20 37.28 -29.13 18.70
CA ASP A 20 37.50 -29.28 20.14
C ASP A 20 37.54 -28.02 21.03
N LEU A 21 36.44 -27.83 21.78
CA LEU A 21 36.48 -27.26 23.12
C LEU A 21 35.57 -28.09 24.05
N SER A 22 36.19 -28.68 25.06
CA SER A 22 35.60 -29.72 25.90
C SER A 22 34.68 -29.16 26.98
N ALA A 23 33.60 -29.88 27.30
CA ALA A 23 32.69 -29.54 28.40
C ALA A 23 33.17 -30.15 29.75
N PRO A 24 33.11 -29.43 30.88
CA PRO A 24 33.41 -30.00 32.19
C PRO A 24 32.29 -30.91 32.74
N SER A 25 32.69 -31.99 33.40
CA SER A 25 31.85 -33.04 33.97
C SER A 25 31.10 -32.65 35.25
N LEU A 26 29.88 -33.19 35.42
CA LEU A 26 29.19 -33.28 36.71
C LEU A 26 29.81 -34.39 37.58
N PRO A 27 29.98 -34.20 38.90
CA PRO A 27 30.37 -35.27 39.82
C PRO A 27 29.19 -36.15 40.25
N GLU A 28 29.46 -37.44 40.47
CA GLU A 28 28.48 -38.48 40.76
C GLU A 28 28.25 -38.69 42.29
N LYS A 29 27.03 -39.13 42.63
CA LYS A 29 26.50 -39.78 43.85
C LYS A 29 27.42 -39.87 45.09
N GLN A 30 26.85 -39.50 46.24
CA GLN A 30 27.14 -40.17 47.52
C GLN A 30 25.91 -40.92 48.04
N ASN A 31 26.06 -42.22 48.31
CA ASN A 31 25.09 -43.08 49.00
C ASN A 31 25.63 -43.37 50.41
N ILE A 32 24.97 -42.91 51.47
CA ILE A 32 25.25 -43.37 52.84
C ILE A 32 23.94 -43.53 53.66
N THR A 33 23.50 -44.79 53.74
CA THR A 33 22.98 -45.50 54.93
C THR A 33 21.73 -44.99 55.68
N ALA A 34 21.08 -45.89 56.43
CA ALA A 34 19.65 -45.79 56.77
C ALA A 34 19.31 -45.83 58.29
N LEU A 35 18.18 -45.18 58.62
CA LEU A 35 17.28 -45.41 59.79
C LEU A 35 17.78 -44.99 61.20
N PRO A 36 16.89 -44.74 62.20
CA PRO A 36 15.48 -45.13 62.28
C PRO A 36 14.42 -44.05 62.63
N ARG A 37 13.16 -44.52 62.60
CA ARG A 37 11.87 -43.85 62.88
C ARG A 37 11.84 -42.76 63.98
N ARG A 38 11.15 -41.65 63.69
CA ARG A 38 10.26 -40.99 64.67
C ARG A 38 8.99 -40.45 64.02
N SER A 39 7.91 -40.42 64.78
CA SER A 39 6.53 -40.23 64.31
C SER A 39 6.11 -38.75 64.24
N ARG A 40 5.44 -38.35 63.15
CA ARG A 40 4.35 -37.36 63.16
C ARG A 40 3.58 -37.39 61.84
N ARG A 41 2.36 -37.93 61.86
CA ARG A 41 1.38 -37.71 60.79
C ARG A 41 0.96 -36.23 60.84
N ARG A 42 1.33 -35.44 59.82
CA ARG A 42 0.58 -34.24 59.45
C ARG A 42 -0.17 -34.57 58.17
N GLY A 43 -1.49 -34.79 58.28
CA GLY A 43 -2.32 -34.92 57.09
C GLY A 43 -2.45 -33.57 56.41
N LEU A 44 -1.87 -33.41 55.22
CA LEU A 44 -2.31 -32.36 54.29
C LEU A 44 -3.67 -32.79 53.73
N SER A 45 -4.75 -32.29 54.32
CA SER A 45 -6.05 -32.27 53.67
C SER A 45 -6.01 -31.25 52.52
N ILE A 46 -5.57 -31.70 51.34
CA ILE A 46 -5.70 -30.90 50.12
C ILE A 46 -7.19 -30.73 49.85
N SER A 47 -7.73 -29.56 50.18
CA SER A 47 -9.11 -29.21 49.92
C SER A 47 -9.36 -29.21 48.41
N MET A 48 -10.09 -30.22 47.92
CA MET A 48 -10.49 -30.32 46.49
C MET A 48 -11.33 -29.12 46.02
N ARG A 49 -11.81 -28.26 46.94
CA ARG A 49 -12.55 -27.03 46.62
C ARG A 49 -11.67 -25.90 46.07
N SER A 50 -10.34 -25.99 46.21
CA SER A 50 -9.42 -24.93 45.76
C SER A 50 -8.98 -25.05 44.29
N ALA A 51 -9.01 -26.26 43.70
CA ALA A 51 -8.58 -26.51 42.32
C ALA A 51 -9.66 -26.18 41.26
N ALA A 52 -10.93 -26.10 41.66
CA ALA A 52 -12.04 -25.81 40.73
C ALA A 52 -12.04 -24.37 40.21
N ARG A 53 -11.56 -23.39 41.00
CA ARG A 53 -11.50 -21.97 40.61
C ARG A 53 -10.55 -21.66 39.46
N PRO A 54 -9.26 -22.09 39.45
CA PRO A 54 -8.39 -21.86 38.30
C PRO A 54 -8.88 -22.59 37.05
N LEU A 55 -9.44 -23.81 37.17
CA LEU A 55 -10.02 -24.52 36.03
C LEU A 55 -11.21 -23.76 35.41
N ALA A 56 -12.10 -23.22 36.24
CA ALA A 56 -13.24 -22.42 35.78
C ALA A 56 -12.80 -21.11 35.10
N ILE A 57 -11.74 -20.45 35.58
CA ILE A 57 -11.18 -19.24 34.96
C ILE A 57 -10.52 -19.58 33.61
N ILE A 58 -9.84 -20.74 33.50
CA ILE A 58 -9.26 -21.20 32.23
C ILE A 58 -10.36 -21.59 31.24
N MET A 59 -11.42 -22.32 31.66
CA MET A 59 -12.57 -22.62 30.79
C MET A 59 -13.30 -21.34 30.34
N LEU A 60 -13.51 -20.38 31.24
CA LEU A 60 -14.14 -19.10 30.89
C LEU A 60 -13.25 -18.28 29.95
N GLY A 61 -11.93 -18.35 30.12
CA GLY A 61 -10.96 -17.79 29.18
C GLY A 61 -11.06 -18.42 27.79
N VAL A 62 -11.10 -19.75 27.70
CA VAL A 62 -11.27 -20.47 26.41
C VAL A 62 -12.62 -20.13 25.74
N LEU A 63 -13.70 -20.00 26.51
CA LEU A 63 -15.02 -19.59 25.98
C LEU A 63 -15.08 -18.13 25.52
N LEU A 64 -14.17 -17.26 26.00
CA LEU A 64 -14.07 -15.86 25.58
C LEU A 64 -13.12 -15.63 24.38
N VAL A 65 -12.41 -16.66 23.91
CA VAL A 65 -11.65 -16.64 22.63
C VAL A 65 -12.55 -17.04 21.44
N GLY A 66 -13.86 -16.80 21.57
CA GLY A 66 -14.79 -16.68 20.45
C GLY A 66 -14.52 -15.42 19.61
N CYS A 67 -13.30 -15.28 19.09
CA CYS A 67 -12.97 -14.26 18.10
C CYS A 67 -13.89 -14.47 16.90
N ALA A 68 -14.68 -13.46 16.56
CA ALA A 68 -15.48 -13.44 15.34
C ALA A 68 -14.51 -13.37 14.13
N SER A 69 -14.03 -14.52 13.69
CA SER A 69 -13.27 -14.66 12.46
C SER A 69 -14.11 -14.17 11.28
N ARG A 70 -13.45 -13.55 10.30
CA ARG A 70 -14.13 -13.17 9.05
C ARG A 70 -14.65 -14.43 8.37
N ALA A 71 -15.79 -14.33 7.69
CA ALA A 71 -16.30 -15.43 6.90
C ALA A 71 -15.28 -15.80 5.81
N VAL A 72 -14.88 -17.08 5.76
CA VAL A 72 -14.06 -17.63 4.68
C VAL A 72 -14.97 -18.01 3.52
N GLY A 73 -14.50 -17.83 2.29
CA GLY A 73 -15.23 -18.22 1.08
C GLY A 73 -16.02 -17.09 0.39
N VAL A 74 -15.70 -15.83 0.69
CA VAL A 74 -16.40 -14.65 0.13
C VAL A 74 -16.24 -14.51 -1.38
N MET A 75 -15.25 -15.16 -2.01
CA MET A 75 -15.05 -15.10 -3.46
C MET A 75 -15.98 -16.04 -4.23
N LYS A 76 -16.80 -16.86 -3.56
CA LYS A 76 -17.87 -17.61 -4.21
C LYS A 76 -18.89 -16.65 -4.84
N PRO A 77 -19.08 -16.66 -6.18
CA PRO A 77 -20.04 -15.77 -6.82
C PRO A 77 -21.48 -16.10 -6.40
N VAL A 78 -22.29 -15.08 -6.09
CA VAL A 78 -23.71 -15.24 -5.74
C VAL A 78 -24.68 -14.70 -6.80
N GLY A 79 -24.17 -14.14 -7.90
CA GLY A 79 -24.99 -13.66 -9.03
C GLY A 79 -25.77 -12.38 -8.74
N ALA A 80 -26.75 -12.09 -9.60
CA ALA A 80 -27.38 -10.77 -9.77
C ALA A 80 -28.39 -10.34 -8.68
N ALA A 81 -28.12 -10.65 -7.40
CA ALA A 81 -28.89 -10.12 -6.26
C ALA A 81 -28.70 -8.60 -6.01
N VAL A 82 -27.82 -7.96 -6.79
CA VAL A 82 -27.35 -6.57 -6.62
C VAL A 82 -28.43 -5.53 -6.94
N LYS A 83 -29.17 -5.69 -8.05
CA LYS A 83 -30.15 -4.69 -8.50
C LYS A 83 -31.30 -4.48 -7.51
N ALA A 84 -31.72 -5.54 -6.81
CA ALA A 84 -32.73 -5.46 -5.75
C ALA A 84 -32.21 -4.79 -4.46
N ALA A 85 -30.90 -4.64 -4.31
CA ALA A 85 -30.24 -4.07 -3.13
C ALA A 85 -29.92 -2.57 -3.26
N ASN A 86 -30.14 -1.96 -4.43
CA ASN A 86 -29.67 -0.61 -4.80
C ASN A 86 -28.15 -0.42 -4.60
N ALA A 87 -27.39 -1.51 -4.75
CA ALA A 87 -25.94 -1.55 -4.59
C ALA A 87 -25.22 -1.22 -5.91
N SER A 88 -24.03 -0.62 -5.81
CA SER A 88 -23.17 -0.31 -6.96
C SER A 88 -22.32 -1.51 -7.34
N GLU A 89 -21.92 -1.64 -8.60
CA GLU A 89 -20.95 -2.67 -9.04
C GLU A 89 -19.61 -2.05 -9.42
N VAL A 90 -18.52 -2.69 -8.98
CA VAL A 90 -17.15 -2.43 -9.45
C VAL A 90 -16.68 -3.64 -10.24
N ASN A 91 -16.37 -3.43 -11.51
CA ASN A 91 -15.81 -4.43 -12.41
C ASN A 91 -14.29 -4.22 -12.51
N LEU A 92 -13.49 -5.19 -12.09
CA LEU A 92 -12.03 -5.10 -12.04
C LEU A 92 -11.35 -6.33 -12.62
N LEU A 93 -10.09 -6.16 -13.02
CA LEU A 93 -9.20 -7.28 -13.39
C LEU A 93 -8.23 -7.55 -12.24
N ALA A 94 -8.17 -8.79 -11.75
CA ALA A 94 -7.28 -9.24 -10.69
C ALA A 94 -6.23 -10.19 -11.27
N ALA A 95 -5.00 -9.72 -11.42
CA ALA A 95 -3.86 -10.51 -11.88
C ALA A 95 -3.08 -11.05 -10.67
N THR A 96 -2.62 -12.30 -10.71
CA THR A 96 -1.96 -12.93 -9.57
C THR A 96 -0.87 -13.92 -9.93
N THR A 97 0.14 -13.99 -9.07
CA THR A 97 1.18 -15.03 -9.00
C THR A 97 0.92 -16.05 -7.88
N ARG A 98 -0.26 -16.03 -7.25
CA ARG A 98 -0.68 -16.98 -6.20
C ARG A 98 -1.02 -18.35 -6.79
N ALA A 99 -0.77 -19.40 -6.02
CA ALA A 99 -1.24 -20.74 -6.34
C ALA A 99 -2.77 -20.81 -6.20
N PRO A 100 -3.49 -21.37 -7.19
CA PRO A 100 -4.92 -21.63 -7.08
C PRO A 100 -5.24 -22.45 -5.83
N SER A 101 -6.33 -22.09 -5.16
CA SER A 101 -6.88 -22.87 -4.05
C SER A 101 -7.66 -24.08 -4.58
N GLU A 102 -7.64 -25.17 -3.82
CA GLU A 102 -8.57 -26.29 -3.99
C GLU A 102 -10.01 -25.81 -3.72
N ASP A 103 -10.19 -24.97 -2.69
CA ASP A 103 -11.45 -24.31 -2.39
C ASP A 103 -11.74 -23.14 -3.35
N LYS A 104 -12.68 -23.36 -4.26
CA LYS A 104 -13.13 -22.37 -5.25
C LYS A 104 -13.89 -21.18 -4.66
N SER A 105 -14.22 -21.19 -3.37
CA SER A 105 -14.76 -20.03 -2.66
C SER A 105 -13.68 -19.04 -2.19
N ILE A 106 -12.40 -19.46 -2.21
CA ILE A 106 -11.21 -18.64 -1.89
C ILE A 106 -10.47 -18.22 -3.18
N LEU A 107 -10.57 -19.02 -4.25
CA LEU A 107 -9.89 -18.88 -5.55
C LEU A 107 -8.36 -19.07 -5.48
N PHE A 108 -7.65 -18.31 -4.67
CA PHE A 108 -6.18 -18.29 -4.59
C PHE A 108 -5.66 -18.30 -3.16
N SER A 109 -4.62 -19.09 -2.93
CA SER A 109 -4.00 -19.28 -1.62
C SER A 109 -2.96 -18.20 -1.28
N GLY A 110 -2.30 -18.37 -0.13
CA GLY A 110 -1.08 -17.61 0.21
C GLY A 110 0.19 -18.13 -0.46
N GLU A 111 0.14 -19.27 -1.16
CA GLU A 111 1.33 -19.91 -1.74
C GLU A 111 1.68 -19.40 -3.14
N ARG A 112 2.94 -19.60 -3.55
CA ARG A 112 3.44 -19.22 -4.88
C ARG A 112 2.90 -20.15 -5.96
N GLY A 113 2.26 -19.57 -6.98
CA GLY A 113 1.88 -20.28 -8.21
C GLY A 113 3.08 -20.49 -9.12
N THR A 114 2.83 -20.88 -10.38
CA THR A 114 3.88 -21.10 -11.41
C THR A 114 3.81 -20.13 -12.59
N GLY A 115 2.90 -19.14 -12.56
CA GLY A 115 2.72 -18.16 -13.62
C GLY A 115 1.73 -17.06 -13.25
N LEU A 116 1.53 -16.12 -14.18
CA LEU A 116 0.58 -15.02 -14.04
C LEU A 116 -0.82 -15.46 -14.50
N LEU A 117 -1.77 -15.49 -13.57
CA LEU A 117 -3.19 -15.75 -13.82
C LEU A 117 -3.99 -14.45 -13.73
N ILE A 118 -5.11 -14.34 -14.43
CA ILE A 118 -5.96 -13.14 -14.43
C ILE A 118 -7.43 -13.55 -14.35
N ASP A 119 -8.16 -12.99 -13.38
CA ASP A 119 -9.62 -13.09 -13.29
C ASP A 119 -10.25 -11.71 -13.52
N ALA A 120 -11.36 -11.67 -14.25
CA ALA A 120 -12.32 -10.56 -14.21
C ALA A 120 -13.26 -10.79 -13.02
N VAL A 121 -13.39 -9.79 -12.15
CA VAL A 121 -14.17 -9.88 -10.92
C VAL A 121 -15.15 -8.71 -10.83
N THR A 122 -16.41 -9.01 -10.51
CA THR A 122 -17.45 -8.01 -10.23
C THR A 122 -17.78 -8.03 -8.74
N ILE A 123 -17.55 -6.91 -8.05
CA ILE A 123 -17.86 -6.72 -6.63
C ILE A 123 -19.03 -5.75 -6.47
N SER A 124 -20.04 -6.16 -5.71
CA SER A 124 -21.15 -5.31 -5.28
C SER A 124 -20.76 -4.55 -4.01
N ILE A 125 -21.00 -3.24 -4.01
CA ILE A 125 -20.70 -2.30 -2.94
C ILE A 125 -22.02 -1.79 -2.34
N PRO A 126 -22.26 -1.94 -1.02
CA PRO A 126 -23.49 -1.49 -0.38
C PRO A 126 -23.78 0.01 -0.59
N PRO A 127 -25.07 0.42 -0.58
CA PRO A 127 -25.45 1.83 -0.64
C PRO A 127 -24.75 2.64 0.45
N ALA A 128 -24.31 3.86 0.13
CA ALA A 128 -23.56 4.71 1.07
C ALA A 128 -24.30 4.96 2.41
N ALA A 129 -25.63 4.97 2.42
CA ALA A 129 -26.45 5.08 3.62
C ALA A 129 -26.33 3.88 4.60
N ASN A 130 -25.88 2.71 4.11
CA ASN A 130 -25.79 1.47 4.88
C ASN A 130 -24.34 1.10 5.26
N ARG A 131 -23.36 1.93 4.93
CA ARG A 131 -21.94 1.63 5.15
C ARG A 131 -21.11 2.84 5.54
N LYS A 132 -19.91 2.59 6.05
CA LYS A 132 -18.90 3.61 6.30
C LYS A 132 -17.92 3.68 5.13
N ILE A 133 -17.84 4.87 4.51
CA ILE A 133 -16.88 5.16 3.43
C ILE A 133 -15.46 5.01 3.99
N GLY A 134 -14.55 4.43 3.21
CA GLY A 134 -13.19 4.09 3.65
C GLY A 134 -13.04 2.71 4.31
N GLU A 135 -14.15 2.04 4.64
CA GLU A 135 -14.15 0.69 5.21
C GLU A 135 -14.73 -0.35 4.25
N VAL A 136 -14.17 -1.55 4.26
CA VAL A 136 -14.75 -2.73 3.60
C VAL A 136 -15.71 -3.40 4.58
N GLN A 137 -17.00 -3.47 4.25
CA GLN A 137 -17.99 -4.17 5.07
C GLN A 137 -17.95 -5.66 4.76
N TRP A 138 -17.19 -6.40 5.56
CA TRP A 138 -17.05 -7.84 5.45
C TRP A 138 -18.32 -8.59 5.90
N PRO A 139 -18.79 -9.59 5.14
CA PRO A 139 -19.91 -10.40 5.56
C PRO A 139 -19.58 -11.20 6.82
N LYS A 140 -20.48 -11.15 7.80
CA LYS A 140 -20.37 -11.92 9.06
C LYS A 140 -20.87 -13.36 8.92
N LYS A 141 -21.57 -13.66 7.83
CA LYS A 141 -22.11 -14.98 7.47
C LYS A 141 -22.24 -15.08 5.96
N LEU A 142 -22.23 -16.29 5.41
CA LEU A 142 -22.52 -16.54 4.00
C LEU A 142 -23.93 -17.14 3.82
N PRO A 143 -24.63 -16.86 2.71
CA PRO A 143 -24.28 -15.86 1.69
C PRO A 143 -24.33 -14.42 2.22
N PRO A 144 -23.54 -13.49 1.65
CA PRO A 144 -23.52 -12.08 2.04
C PRO A 144 -24.85 -11.38 1.69
N ASP A 145 -25.17 -10.27 2.37
CA ASP A 145 -26.30 -9.40 2.04
C ASP A 145 -25.80 -8.15 1.27
N PRO A 146 -26.01 -8.01 -0.05
CA PRO A 146 -25.50 -6.89 -0.84
C PRO A 146 -25.95 -5.50 -0.37
N ARG A 147 -26.98 -5.41 0.48
CA ARG A 147 -27.44 -4.14 1.08
C ARG A 147 -26.53 -3.68 2.22
N LYS A 148 -25.64 -4.53 2.73
CA LYS A 148 -24.82 -4.32 3.94
C LYS A 148 -23.36 -4.75 3.79
N ASP A 149 -23.13 -5.80 3.02
CA ASP A 149 -21.83 -6.47 2.88
C ASP A 149 -21.28 -6.32 1.45
N PHE A 150 -19.96 -6.17 1.34
CA PHE A 150 -19.27 -6.36 0.08
C PHE A 150 -19.50 -7.79 -0.41
N THR A 151 -19.86 -7.93 -1.69
CA THR A 151 -20.35 -9.20 -2.24
C THR A 151 -19.71 -9.50 -3.59
N THR A 152 -19.17 -10.72 -3.76
CA THR A 152 -18.68 -11.20 -5.06
C THR A 152 -19.87 -11.59 -5.95
N VAL A 153 -20.07 -10.85 -7.03
CA VAL A 153 -21.20 -11.04 -7.96
C VAL A 153 -20.83 -12.06 -9.04
N ALA A 154 -19.65 -11.88 -9.64
CA ALA A 154 -19.12 -12.71 -10.72
C ALA A 154 -17.58 -12.82 -10.63
N VAL A 155 -17.06 -13.95 -11.08
CA VAL A 155 -15.63 -14.23 -11.27
C VAL A 155 -15.50 -14.99 -12.60
N GLN A 156 -14.65 -14.51 -13.50
CA GLN A 156 -14.43 -15.10 -14.82
C GLN A 156 -12.93 -15.11 -15.17
N PRO A 157 -12.31 -16.30 -15.31
CA PRO A 157 -10.92 -16.40 -15.75
C PRO A 157 -10.68 -15.81 -17.14
N ILE A 158 -9.62 -15.02 -17.27
CA ILE A 158 -9.14 -14.41 -18.51
C ILE A 158 -7.89 -15.18 -18.94
N GLN A 159 -8.08 -16.12 -19.87
CA GLN A 159 -7.05 -17.03 -20.37
C GLN A 159 -6.30 -16.48 -21.59
N THR A 160 -6.88 -15.48 -22.29
CA THR A 160 -6.32 -14.94 -23.53
C THR A 160 -6.36 -13.41 -23.57
N ASP A 161 -5.41 -12.83 -24.29
CA ASP A 161 -5.39 -11.39 -24.58
C ASP A 161 -6.63 -10.91 -25.36
N GLN A 162 -7.29 -11.80 -26.13
CA GLN A 162 -8.56 -11.49 -26.78
C GLN A 162 -9.70 -11.33 -25.76
N GLN A 163 -9.80 -12.23 -24.77
CA GLN A 163 -10.76 -12.10 -23.67
C GLN A 163 -10.49 -10.83 -22.86
N ARG A 164 -9.21 -10.51 -22.57
CA ARG A 164 -8.82 -9.26 -21.89
C ARG A 164 -9.33 -8.03 -22.65
N ARG A 165 -9.05 -7.94 -23.97
CA ARG A 165 -9.51 -6.83 -24.81
C ARG A 165 -11.04 -6.77 -24.91
N ALA A 166 -11.73 -7.90 -25.03
CA ALA A 166 -13.19 -7.93 -25.05
C ALA A 166 -13.80 -7.40 -23.74
N TRP A 167 -13.21 -7.78 -22.60
CA TRP A 167 -13.61 -7.26 -21.29
C TRP A 167 -13.37 -5.74 -21.19
N LEU A 168 -12.20 -5.25 -21.60
CA LEU A 168 -11.86 -3.81 -21.59
C LEU A 168 -12.83 -2.99 -22.45
N ASN A 169 -13.12 -3.44 -23.67
CA ASN A 169 -14.09 -2.79 -24.57
C ASN A 169 -15.53 -2.77 -24.04
N THR A 170 -15.87 -3.67 -23.11
CA THR A 170 -17.20 -3.74 -22.49
C THR A 170 -17.32 -2.82 -21.27
N HIS A 171 -16.23 -2.66 -20.50
CA HIS A 171 -16.25 -1.99 -19.20
C HIS A 171 -15.60 -0.60 -19.19
N ALA A 172 -14.94 -0.18 -20.27
CA ALA A 172 -14.31 1.13 -20.39
C ALA A 172 -14.59 1.81 -21.73
N LYS A 173 -14.79 3.13 -21.70
CA LYS A 173 -15.11 3.94 -22.88
C LYS A 173 -13.86 4.65 -23.39
N GLY A 174 -13.72 4.73 -24.72
CA GLY A 174 -12.59 5.43 -25.35
C GLY A 174 -11.24 4.76 -25.06
N LYS A 175 -10.17 5.57 -24.96
CA LYS A 175 -8.86 5.08 -24.50
C LYS A 175 -8.86 4.92 -22.98
N HIS A 176 -8.28 3.82 -22.53
CA HIS A 176 -8.32 3.40 -21.14
C HIS A 176 -7.21 4.05 -20.32
N ARG A 177 -7.58 4.72 -19.23
CA ARG A 177 -6.68 5.02 -18.12
C ARG A 177 -6.75 3.87 -17.13
N VAL A 178 -5.64 3.22 -16.82
CA VAL A 178 -5.60 2.09 -15.90
C VAL A 178 -5.10 2.53 -14.54
N LEU A 179 -5.83 2.18 -13.48
CA LEU A 179 -5.32 2.21 -12.11
C LEU A 179 -4.88 0.81 -11.73
N LEU A 180 -3.57 0.61 -11.53
CA LEU A 180 -3.01 -0.65 -11.03
C LEU A 180 -2.78 -0.55 -9.53
N PHE A 181 -3.44 -1.38 -8.71
CA PHE A 181 -3.18 -1.50 -7.28
C PHE A 181 -2.30 -2.70 -6.94
N VAL A 182 -1.31 -2.51 -6.05
CA VAL A 182 -0.43 -3.56 -5.50
C VAL A 182 -0.59 -3.58 -3.98
N HIS A 183 -1.07 -4.70 -3.42
CA HIS A 183 -1.35 -4.82 -1.99
C HIS A 183 -0.09 -4.91 -1.12
N GLY A 184 -0.28 -4.69 0.19
CA GLY A 184 0.75 -4.74 1.21
C GLY A 184 0.99 -6.14 1.81
N PHE A 185 1.75 -6.15 2.91
CA PHE A 185 1.99 -7.34 3.73
C PHE A 185 0.70 -7.81 4.42
N ASN A 186 0.61 -9.12 4.73
CA ASN A 186 -0.48 -9.70 5.52
C ASN A 186 -1.87 -9.47 4.87
N ASN A 187 -2.02 -9.87 3.60
CA ASN A 187 -3.30 -9.80 2.87
C ASN A 187 -3.61 -11.13 2.18
N THR A 188 -4.87 -11.57 2.27
CA THR A 188 -5.39 -12.63 1.40
C THR A 188 -5.68 -12.10 -0.02
N TYR A 189 -6.09 -12.98 -0.93
CA TYR A 189 -6.53 -12.57 -2.28
C TYR A 189 -7.77 -11.67 -2.18
N GLU A 190 -8.78 -12.10 -1.42
CA GLU A 190 -10.02 -11.36 -1.20
C GLU A 190 -9.82 -10.04 -0.44
N ASP A 191 -8.90 -9.96 0.52
CA ASP A 191 -8.51 -8.68 1.16
C ASP A 191 -8.13 -7.64 0.12
N SER A 192 -7.28 -8.06 -0.82
CA SER A 192 -6.70 -7.21 -1.87
C SER A 192 -7.76 -6.75 -2.87
N VAL A 193 -8.61 -7.69 -3.32
CA VAL A 193 -9.70 -7.43 -4.27
C VAL A 193 -10.76 -6.51 -3.64
N TYR A 194 -11.23 -6.81 -2.42
CA TYR A 194 -12.29 -6.03 -1.78
C TYR A 194 -11.81 -4.63 -1.37
N ARG A 195 -10.58 -4.51 -0.86
CA ARG A 195 -9.99 -3.21 -0.54
C ARG A 195 -9.83 -2.36 -1.79
N PHE A 196 -9.40 -2.95 -2.90
CA PHE A 196 -9.27 -2.18 -4.14
C PHE A 196 -10.61 -1.77 -4.73
N ALA A 197 -11.62 -2.65 -4.71
CA ALA A 197 -12.99 -2.30 -5.11
C ALA A 197 -13.54 -1.14 -4.26
N GLN A 198 -13.26 -1.12 -2.95
CA GLN A 198 -13.60 -0.01 -2.06
C GLN A 198 -12.91 1.30 -2.47
N ILE A 199 -11.59 1.28 -2.72
CA ILE A 199 -10.83 2.48 -3.14
C ILE A 199 -11.37 3.04 -4.46
N VAL A 200 -11.62 2.18 -5.46
CA VAL A 200 -12.15 2.59 -6.77
C VAL A 200 -13.54 3.20 -6.65
N HIS A 201 -14.44 2.54 -5.92
CA HIS A 201 -15.80 3.04 -5.71
C HIS A 201 -15.82 4.37 -4.94
N ASP A 202 -15.10 4.45 -3.82
CA ASP A 202 -15.15 5.61 -2.90
C ASP A 202 -14.39 6.83 -3.44
N SER A 203 -13.45 6.62 -4.35
CA SER A 203 -12.72 7.70 -5.04
C SER A 203 -13.51 8.31 -6.21
N GLY A 204 -14.52 7.60 -6.72
CA GLY A 204 -15.32 8.04 -7.88
C GLY A 204 -14.51 8.11 -9.19
N THR A 205 -13.40 7.37 -9.29
CA THR A 205 -12.43 7.53 -10.37
C THR A 205 -12.88 6.82 -11.66
N ASP A 206 -12.95 7.55 -12.77
CA ASP A 206 -13.18 6.98 -14.11
C ASP A 206 -11.88 6.39 -14.69
N VAL A 207 -11.61 5.14 -14.33
CA VAL A 207 -10.47 4.32 -14.76
C VAL A 207 -10.89 2.87 -14.96
N VAL A 208 -10.07 2.11 -15.71
CA VAL A 208 -10.04 0.65 -15.63
C VAL A 208 -9.33 0.26 -14.33
N PRO A 209 -10.01 -0.38 -13.37
CA PRO A 209 -9.37 -0.84 -12.15
C PRO A 209 -8.73 -2.21 -12.37
N MET A 210 -7.44 -2.31 -12.07
CA MET A 210 -6.68 -3.55 -12.09
C MET A 210 -5.94 -3.74 -10.76
N VAL A 211 -5.95 -4.94 -10.17
CA VAL A 211 -5.17 -5.27 -8.97
C VAL A 211 -4.15 -6.36 -9.30
N PHE A 212 -2.93 -6.23 -8.78
CA PHE A 212 -1.93 -7.27 -8.78
C PHE A 212 -1.79 -7.85 -7.37
N THR A 213 -2.04 -9.16 -7.24
CA THR A 213 -1.96 -9.87 -5.97
C THR A 213 -0.81 -10.87 -5.94
N TRP A 214 0.17 -10.63 -5.09
CA TRP A 214 1.35 -11.48 -4.89
C TRP A 214 1.15 -12.43 -3.69
N PRO A 215 1.95 -13.50 -3.52
CA PRO A 215 1.70 -14.53 -2.51
C PRO A 215 2.03 -14.07 -1.08
N SER A 216 1.02 -13.51 -0.42
CA SER A 216 1.04 -13.26 1.02
C SER A 216 0.23 -14.32 1.76
N ARG A 217 0.80 -14.87 2.84
CA ARG A 217 0.15 -15.85 3.72
C ARG A 217 -0.87 -15.26 4.69
N ALA A 218 -1.10 -13.94 4.66
CA ALA A 218 -2.00 -13.24 5.58
C ALA A 218 -1.70 -13.51 7.07
N SER A 219 -0.40 -13.67 7.39
CA SER A 219 0.11 -14.01 8.72
C SER A 219 1.25 -13.07 9.11
N ILE A 220 1.14 -12.45 10.30
CA ILE A 220 2.18 -11.58 10.87
C ILE A 220 3.50 -12.32 11.15
N PHE A 221 3.46 -13.65 11.22
CA PHE A 221 4.64 -14.50 11.47
C PHE A 221 5.38 -14.88 10.18
N ASP A 222 4.74 -14.74 9.03
CA ASP A 222 5.27 -15.12 7.71
C ASP A 222 5.96 -13.96 6.98
N TYR A 223 6.35 -12.90 7.68
CA TYR A 223 6.98 -11.69 7.11
C TYR A 223 8.14 -11.98 6.14
N ASN A 224 9.03 -12.93 6.49
CA ASN A 224 10.14 -13.32 5.62
C ASN A 224 9.67 -14.08 4.37
N TYR A 225 8.64 -14.93 4.49
CA TYR A 225 8.05 -15.63 3.34
C TYR A 225 7.41 -14.61 2.39
N ASP A 226 6.59 -13.72 2.92
CA ASP A 226 5.90 -12.66 2.18
C ASP A 226 6.91 -11.76 1.46
N LYS A 227 7.98 -11.33 2.14
CA LYS A 227 9.07 -10.55 1.54
C LYS A 227 9.70 -11.27 0.35
N GLU A 228 10.09 -12.54 0.49
CA GLU A 228 10.63 -13.31 -0.64
C GLU A 228 9.57 -13.59 -1.73
N SER A 229 8.29 -13.62 -1.38
CA SER A 229 7.18 -13.76 -2.33
C SER A 229 6.92 -12.47 -3.12
N THR A 230 7.27 -11.29 -2.58
CA THR A 230 7.35 -10.07 -3.41
C THR A 230 8.44 -10.19 -4.45
N ASN A 231 9.67 -10.56 -4.06
CA ASN A 231 10.80 -10.76 -4.98
C ASN A 231 10.46 -11.78 -6.08
N TYR A 232 9.82 -12.90 -5.70
CA TYR A 232 9.29 -13.91 -6.63
C TYR A 232 8.34 -13.33 -7.69
N SER A 233 7.53 -12.33 -7.31
CA SER A 233 6.46 -11.77 -8.15
C SER A 233 6.90 -10.58 -9.02
N ARG A 234 8.15 -10.11 -8.87
CA ARG A 234 8.69 -8.92 -9.58
C ARG A 234 8.56 -9.05 -11.09
N ASP A 235 9.04 -10.16 -11.64
CA ASP A 235 9.12 -10.36 -13.09
C ASP A 235 7.71 -10.43 -13.71
N ALA A 236 6.74 -11.03 -13.01
CA ALA A 236 5.34 -11.06 -13.43
C ALA A 236 4.67 -9.67 -13.38
N LEU A 237 5.02 -8.82 -12.41
CA LEU A 237 4.52 -7.43 -12.36
C LEU A 237 5.12 -6.57 -13.49
N GLU A 238 6.41 -6.72 -13.79
CA GLU A 238 7.05 -6.04 -14.93
C GLU A 238 6.47 -6.51 -16.26
N GLU A 239 6.23 -7.82 -16.43
CA GLU A 239 5.56 -8.38 -17.59
C GLU A 239 4.14 -7.82 -17.75
N MET A 240 3.36 -7.77 -16.66
CA MET A 240 2.00 -7.24 -16.64
C MET A 240 1.95 -5.75 -17.02
N LEU A 241 2.86 -4.92 -16.47
CA LEU A 241 3.02 -3.51 -16.84
C LEU A 241 3.44 -3.35 -18.31
N THR A 242 4.32 -4.22 -18.81
CA THR A 242 4.75 -4.23 -20.22
C THR A 242 3.58 -4.58 -21.15
N ARG A 243 2.78 -5.59 -20.81
CA ARG A 243 1.56 -5.99 -21.54
C ARG A 243 0.52 -4.87 -21.56
N MET A 244 0.29 -4.18 -20.43
CA MET A 244 -0.62 -3.03 -20.36
C MET A 244 -0.15 -1.87 -21.24
N THR A 245 1.11 -1.47 -21.10
CA THR A 245 1.64 -0.30 -21.81
C THR A 245 1.80 -0.54 -23.31
N SER A 246 1.98 -1.79 -23.74
CA SER A 246 1.97 -2.19 -25.15
C SER A 246 0.57 -2.16 -25.79
N ASP A 247 -0.51 -2.20 -25.00
CA ASP A 247 -1.87 -2.22 -25.52
C ASP A 247 -2.25 -0.85 -26.11
N PRO A 248 -2.65 -0.75 -27.40
CA PRO A 248 -2.97 0.53 -28.03
C PRO A 248 -4.23 1.19 -27.47
N GLN A 249 -5.10 0.44 -26.79
CA GLN A 249 -6.28 1.00 -26.14
C GLN A 249 -5.95 1.66 -24.81
N VAL A 250 -4.86 1.26 -24.14
CA VAL A 250 -4.37 1.92 -22.91
C VAL A 250 -3.63 3.21 -23.28
N SER A 251 -4.13 4.35 -22.76
CA SER A 251 -3.48 5.66 -22.90
C SER A 251 -2.61 6.04 -21.71
N ASP A 252 -2.95 5.56 -20.51
CA ASP A 252 -2.33 5.97 -19.25
C ASP A 252 -2.36 4.80 -18.25
N VAL A 253 -1.32 4.70 -17.43
CA VAL A 253 -1.22 3.76 -16.31
C VAL A 253 -0.76 4.54 -15.08
N THR A 254 -1.60 4.57 -14.06
CA THR A 254 -1.24 5.01 -12.70
C THR A 254 -1.04 3.78 -11.83
N VAL A 255 0.16 3.63 -11.24
CA VAL A 255 0.47 2.54 -10.30
C VAL A 255 0.26 3.04 -8.88
N MET A 256 -0.48 2.31 -8.06
CA MET A 256 -0.70 2.59 -6.65
C MET A 256 -0.27 1.36 -5.84
N ALA A 257 0.66 1.53 -4.90
CA ALA A 257 1.19 0.43 -4.11
C ALA A 257 1.12 0.76 -2.62
N HIS A 258 0.77 -0.21 -1.79
CA HIS A 258 0.71 -0.05 -0.33
C HIS A 258 1.80 -0.84 0.37
N SER A 259 2.41 -0.27 1.41
CA SER A 259 3.30 -1.00 2.33
C SER A 259 4.42 -1.73 1.59
N MET A 260 4.63 -3.02 1.87
CA MET A 260 5.59 -3.91 1.20
C MET A 260 5.32 -4.07 -0.31
N GLY A 261 4.10 -3.82 -0.79
CA GLY A 261 3.80 -3.73 -2.23
C GLY A 261 4.55 -2.58 -2.91
N SER A 262 4.96 -1.55 -2.16
CA SER A 262 5.76 -0.44 -2.67
C SER A 262 7.17 -0.86 -3.08
N TRP A 263 7.79 -1.76 -2.30
CA TRP A 263 9.06 -2.41 -2.68
C TRP A 263 8.92 -3.08 -4.06
N LEU A 264 7.89 -3.90 -4.19
CA LEU A 264 7.61 -4.67 -5.40
C LEU A 264 7.35 -3.79 -6.63
N ALA A 265 6.53 -2.75 -6.47
CA ALA A 265 6.20 -1.83 -7.56
C ALA A 265 7.43 -1.05 -8.05
N VAL A 266 8.24 -0.50 -7.13
CA VAL A 266 9.46 0.25 -7.49
C VAL A 266 10.51 -0.67 -8.12
N GLU A 267 10.68 -1.89 -7.59
CA GLU A 267 11.63 -2.86 -8.12
C GLU A 267 11.23 -3.38 -9.51
N ALA A 268 9.93 -3.58 -9.78
CA ALA A 268 9.43 -3.94 -11.12
C ALA A 268 9.63 -2.78 -12.13
N LEU A 269 9.40 -1.53 -11.72
CA LEU A 269 9.67 -0.35 -12.55
C LEU A 269 11.17 -0.17 -12.82
N ARG A 270 12.04 -0.47 -11.84
CA ARG A 270 13.49 -0.50 -12.02
C ARG A 270 13.91 -1.57 -13.01
N GLN A 271 13.35 -2.78 -12.91
CA GLN A 271 13.63 -3.85 -13.85
C GLN A 271 13.19 -3.47 -15.27
N MET A 272 12.01 -2.87 -15.42
CA MET A 272 11.54 -2.33 -16.71
C MET A 272 12.54 -1.30 -17.25
N ALA A 273 12.98 -0.34 -16.44
CA ALA A 273 13.92 0.69 -16.88
C ALA A 273 15.27 0.11 -17.34
N ILE A 274 15.77 -0.93 -16.66
CA ILE A 274 17.01 -1.62 -17.04
C ILE A 274 16.83 -2.44 -18.33
N ARG A 275 15.70 -3.14 -18.51
CA ARG A 275 15.43 -3.98 -19.69
C ARG A 275 15.13 -3.15 -20.94
N HIS A 276 14.41 -2.03 -20.80
CA HIS A 276 13.86 -1.26 -21.92
C HIS A 276 14.47 0.15 -22.08
N GLY A 277 15.50 0.49 -21.30
CA GLY A 277 16.19 1.80 -21.36
C GLY A 277 15.46 2.96 -20.67
N GLY A 278 14.35 2.67 -19.98
CA GLY A 278 13.56 3.63 -19.21
C GLY A 278 12.18 3.05 -18.86
N VAL A 279 11.47 3.71 -17.94
CA VAL A 279 10.05 3.37 -17.68
C VAL A 279 9.22 3.77 -18.89
N ASN A 280 8.25 2.94 -19.29
CA ASN A 280 7.38 3.25 -20.43
C ASN A 280 6.57 4.54 -20.17
N ALA A 281 6.56 5.46 -21.13
CA ALA A 281 5.95 6.80 -20.99
C ALA A 281 4.43 6.82 -20.73
N LYS A 282 3.72 5.69 -20.92
CA LYS A 282 2.32 5.56 -20.49
C LYS A 282 2.16 5.37 -18.98
N ILE A 283 3.21 4.94 -18.27
CA ILE A 283 3.23 4.93 -16.81
C ILE A 283 3.57 6.36 -16.38
N THR A 284 2.56 7.12 -16.00
CA THR A 284 2.69 8.57 -15.77
C THR A 284 2.81 8.91 -14.28
N ASN A 285 2.13 8.15 -13.42
CA ASN A 285 2.06 8.39 -11.98
C ASN A 285 2.32 7.09 -11.19
N VAL A 286 3.05 7.23 -10.08
CA VAL A 286 3.30 6.16 -9.10
C VAL A 286 2.98 6.69 -7.70
N ILE A 287 2.00 6.08 -7.04
CA ILE A 287 1.51 6.44 -5.71
C ILE A 287 1.97 5.37 -4.73
N LEU A 288 2.84 5.71 -3.78
CA LEU A 288 3.29 4.80 -2.74
C LEU A 288 2.64 5.18 -1.40
N ALA A 289 1.81 4.30 -0.85
CA ALA A 289 1.06 4.51 0.38
C ALA A 289 1.72 3.79 1.57
N SER A 290 2.12 4.55 2.60
CA SER A 290 2.92 4.06 3.74
C SER A 290 4.04 3.09 3.32
N PRO A 291 4.93 3.47 2.37
CA PRO A 291 5.86 2.53 1.76
C PRO A 291 6.80 1.84 2.77
N ASP A 292 6.71 0.51 2.82
CA ASP A 292 7.64 -0.33 3.56
C ASP A 292 8.87 -0.64 2.69
N LEU A 293 9.60 0.44 2.41
CA LEU A 293 10.74 0.48 1.52
C LEU A 293 11.85 1.26 2.22
N ASP A 294 13.06 0.74 2.17
CA ASP A 294 14.28 1.38 2.66
C ASP A 294 14.58 2.66 1.85
N VAL A 295 14.95 3.75 2.53
CA VAL A 295 15.14 5.06 1.88
C VAL A 295 16.36 5.07 0.95
N ASP A 296 17.46 4.44 1.35
CA ASP A 296 18.67 4.36 0.54
C ASP A 296 18.46 3.46 -0.67
N VAL A 297 17.75 2.34 -0.49
CA VAL A 297 17.39 1.47 -1.61
C VAL A 297 16.42 2.17 -2.56
N PHE A 298 15.41 2.89 -2.06
CA PHE A 298 14.54 3.72 -2.92
C PHE A 298 15.36 4.73 -3.73
N GLY A 299 16.32 5.42 -3.11
CA GLY A 299 17.22 6.34 -3.80
C GLY A 299 17.98 5.69 -4.96
N LYS A 300 18.50 4.46 -4.76
CA LYS A 300 19.17 3.67 -5.81
C LYS A 300 18.21 3.19 -6.89
N GLN A 301 17.02 2.71 -6.52
CA GLN A 301 16.02 2.24 -7.48
C GLN A 301 15.48 3.40 -8.34
N PHE A 302 15.21 4.56 -7.73
CA PHE A 302 14.74 5.76 -8.41
C PHE A 302 15.77 6.30 -9.41
N GLN A 303 17.06 6.34 -9.04
CA GLN A 303 18.15 6.70 -9.96
C GLN A 303 18.20 5.78 -11.20
N ALA A 304 17.93 4.49 -11.01
CA ALA A 304 17.91 3.50 -12.10
C ALA A 304 16.64 3.55 -12.98
N LEU A 305 15.64 4.39 -12.67
CA LEU A 305 14.51 4.66 -13.58
C LEU A 305 14.89 5.53 -14.79
N GLY A 306 16.08 6.15 -14.77
CA GLY A 306 16.60 7.00 -15.83
C GLY A 306 16.16 8.47 -15.72
N PRO A 307 16.43 9.29 -16.76
CA PRO A 307 16.28 10.75 -16.69
C PRO A 307 14.82 11.24 -16.81
N LYS A 308 13.87 10.35 -17.07
CA LYS A 308 12.43 10.64 -17.21
C LYS A 308 11.60 9.64 -16.40
N PRO A 309 11.74 9.62 -15.06
CA PRO A 309 10.91 8.76 -14.21
C PRO A 309 9.44 9.23 -14.26
N PRO A 310 8.47 8.35 -13.95
CA PRO A 310 7.10 8.76 -13.72
C PRO A 310 7.00 9.69 -12.50
N HIS A 311 5.87 10.39 -12.35
CA HIS A 311 5.63 11.24 -11.19
C HIS A 311 5.34 10.40 -9.94
N PHE A 312 6.22 10.48 -8.93
CA PHE A 312 6.01 9.80 -7.66
C PHE A 312 5.24 10.68 -6.66
N THR A 313 4.26 10.08 -5.98
CA THR A 313 3.57 10.64 -4.81
C THR A 313 3.72 9.66 -3.64
N LEU A 314 4.23 10.13 -2.51
CA LEU A 314 4.41 9.35 -1.29
C LEU A 314 3.37 9.78 -0.24
N PHE A 315 2.55 8.86 0.26
CA PHE A 315 1.82 9.07 1.51
C PHE A 315 2.66 8.53 2.66
N VAL A 316 3.03 9.41 3.60
CA VAL A 316 3.90 9.09 4.74
C VAL A 316 3.17 9.36 6.06
N SER A 317 3.55 8.68 7.14
CA SER A 317 3.02 8.92 8.48
C SER A 317 4.07 8.55 9.52
N GLN A 318 4.57 9.53 10.27
CA GLN A 318 5.61 9.32 11.29
C GLN A 318 5.10 8.48 12.47
N ASP A 319 3.79 8.51 12.73
CA ASP A 319 3.10 7.72 13.76
C ASP A 319 2.62 6.34 13.26
N ASP A 320 3.09 5.88 12.09
CA ASP A 320 2.82 4.55 11.53
C ASP A 320 3.50 3.45 12.39
N ARG A 321 2.68 2.64 13.04
CA ARG A 321 3.13 1.61 13.98
C ARG A 321 3.48 0.31 13.28
N ALA A 322 2.94 0.04 12.09
CA ALA A 322 3.28 -1.14 11.31
C ALA A 322 4.70 -1.00 10.73
N LEU A 323 5.02 0.17 10.16
CA LEU A 323 6.37 0.46 9.68
C LEU A 323 7.40 0.49 10.82
N SER A 324 7.03 0.92 12.02
CA SER A 324 7.89 0.82 13.21
C SER A 324 8.28 -0.64 13.55
N ILE A 325 7.38 -1.60 13.33
CA ILE A 325 7.67 -3.03 13.50
C ILE A 325 8.60 -3.51 12.37
N SER A 326 8.30 -3.16 11.11
CA SER A 326 9.13 -3.55 9.95
C SER A 326 10.56 -3.01 10.02
N ARG A 327 10.71 -1.73 10.42
CA ARG A 327 11.99 -1.10 10.78
C ARG A 327 12.77 -1.94 11.78
N ARG A 328 12.15 -2.37 12.88
CA ARG A 328 12.80 -3.18 13.91
C ARG A 328 13.22 -4.56 13.40
N ILE A 329 12.40 -5.20 12.56
CA ILE A 329 12.73 -6.49 11.92
C ILE A 329 13.90 -6.32 10.93
N SER A 330 13.98 -5.18 10.25
CA SER A 330 14.95 -4.90 9.19
C SER A 330 16.18 -4.13 9.65
N GLY A 331 16.68 -4.40 10.87
CA GLY A 331 17.94 -3.82 11.36
C GLY A 331 17.88 -2.35 11.79
N ASN A 332 16.69 -1.83 12.08
CA ASN A 332 16.43 -0.45 12.54
C ASN A 332 16.66 0.66 11.49
N VAL A 333 16.69 0.33 10.20
CA VAL A 333 16.84 1.30 9.11
C VAL A 333 15.54 2.07 8.85
N ASP A 334 15.66 3.37 8.51
CA ASP A 334 14.53 4.25 8.23
C ASP A 334 13.67 3.73 7.05
N ARG A 335 12.35 3.83 7.19
CA ARG A 335 11.39 3.49 6.13
C ARG A 335 10.89 4.73 5.43
N LEU A 336 10.76 4.66 4.12
CA LEU A 336 10.26 5.72 3.26
C LEU A 336 8.88 6.22 3.71
N GLY A 337 8.02 5.34 4.23
CA GLY A 337 6.72 5.72 4.77
C GLY A 337 6.73 6.40 6.15
N GLN A 338 7.87 6.47 6.83
CA GLN A 338 8.02 7.09 8.17
C GLN A 338 8.92 8.34 8.19
N ILE A 339 9.49 8.74 7.04
CA ILE A 339 10.37 9.91 6.98
C ILE A 339 9.64 11.18 7.46
N ASN A 340 10.41 12.13 7.98
CA ASN A 340 9.93 13.51 8.11
C ASN A 340 10.25 14.26 6.80
N PRO A 341 9.26 14.59 5.94
CA PRO A 341 9.52 15.32 4.70
C PRO A 341 9.97 16.78 4.94
N ALA A 342 9.83 17.30 6.15
CA ALA A 342 10.31 18.64 6.50
C ALA A 342 11.78 18.68 6.95
N ASN A 343 12.39 17.53 7.25
CA ASN A 343 13.78 17.44 7.69
C ASN A 343 14.73 17.30 6.49
N GLU A 344 15.92 17.90 6.58
CA GLU A 344 17.02 17.58 5.68
C GLU A 344 17.70 16.25 6.07
N PRO A 345 18.26 15.48 5.11
CA PRO A 345 18.32 15.77 3.67
C PRO A 345 17.04 15.39 2.89
N TYR A 346 16.06 14.77 3.55
CA TYR A 346 14.88 14.22 2.87
C TYR A 346 14.12 15.28 2.06
N ARG A 347 13.94 16.47 2.63
CA ARG A 347 13.28 17.59 1.95
C ARG A 347 13.97 17.94 0.62
N SER A 348 15.23 18.37 0.64
CA SER A 348 15.93 18.82 -0.56
C SER A 348 16.14 17.70 -1.59
N VAL A 349 16.33 16.45 -1.15
CA VAL A 349 16.46 15.29 -2.04
C VAL A 349 15.15 14.99 -2.77
N LEU A 350 14.01 14.99 -2.06
CA LEU A 350 12.70 14.69 -2.66
C LEU A 350 12.20 15.85 -3.54
N GLU A 351 12.39 17.11 -3.11
CA GLU A 351 12.11 18.29 -3.94
C GLU A 351 12.92 18.24 -5.25
N LYS A 352 14.24 17.95 -5.18
CA LYS A 352 15.12 17.84 -6.37
C LYS A 352 14.76 16.66 -7.27
N ALA A 353 14.29 15.55 -6.70
CA ALA A 353 13.81 14.39 -7.44
C ALA A 353 12.42 14.60 -8.09
N GLY A 354 11.73 15.71 -7.78
CA GLY A 354 10.39 15.99 -8.29
C GLY A 354 9.30 15.12 -7.67
N ILE A 355 9.53 14.61 -6.46
CA ILE A 355 8.65 13.68 -5.75
C ILE A 355 7.68 14.47 -4.86
N THR A 356 6.38 14.24 -5.02
CA THR A 356 5.35 14.80 -4.15
C THR A 356 5.25 13.98 -2.86
N VAL A 357 5.12 14.63 -1.70
CA VAL A 357 4.92 13.95 -0.41
C VAL A 357 3.70 14.52 0.29
N LEU A 358 2.87 13.63 0.83
CA LEU A 358 1.65 13.92 1.57
C LEU A 358 1.77 13.31 2.98
N ASP A 359 1.94 14.17 3.98
CA ASP A 359 2.11 13.76 5.37
C ASP A 359 0.75 13.55 6.07
N LEU A 360 0.47 12.29 6.41
CA LEU A 360 -0.76 11.85 7.09
C LEU A 360 -0.57 11.72 8.62
N THR A 361 0.56 12.13 9.20
CA THR A 361 0.85 11.99 10.65
C THR A 361 -0.24 12.61 11.53
N LYS A 362 -0.72 13.80 11.15
CA LYS A 362 -1.78 14.53 11.86
C LYS A 362 -3.18 13.93 11.66
N LEU A 363 -3.41 13.19 10.57
CA LEU A 363 -4.68 12.55 10.27
C LEU A 363 -4.93 11.37 11.22
N LYS A 364 -6.16 11.24 11.73
CA LYS A 364 -6.59 10.15 12.61
C LYS A 364 -7.73 9.36 11.95
N THR A 365 -7.63 8.04 11.95
CA THR A 365 -8.63 7.10 11.41
C THR A 365 -8.97 6.02 12.43
N GLY A 366 -9.74 5.00 12.03
CA GLY A 366 -10.05 3.85 12.90
C GLY A 366 -8.89 2.88 13.08
N ASP A 367 -7.95 2.85 12.12
CA ASP A 367 -6.77 2.00 12.16
C ASP A 367 -5.88 2.26 13.39
N ARG A 368 -5.77 1.24 14.23
CA ARG A 368 -4.92 1.22 15.44
C ARG A 368 -3.42 1.16 15.12
N LEU A 369 -3.04 0.89 13.88
CA LEU A 369 -1.66 0.84 13.38
C LEU A 369 -1.24 2.12 12.63
N ASN A 370 -2.16 3.05 12.33
CA ASN A 370 -1.87 4.27 11.55
C ASN A 370 -1.31 4.02 10.12
N HIS A 371 -1.49 2.82 9.58
CA HIS A 371 -0.89 2.32 8.33
C HIS A 371 -1.88 2.27 7.15
N GLY A 372 -3.19 2.24 7.43
CA GLY A 372 -4.28 2.23 6.45
C GLY A 372 -4.88 3.61 6.13
N LYS A 373 -4.35 4.70 6.70
CA LYS A 373 -4.96 6.05 6.66
C LYS A 373 -5.35 6.52 5.26
N PHE A 374 -4.56 6.17 4.24
CA PHE A 374 -4.77 6.55 2.84
C PHE A 374 -6.07 5.99 2.23
N ALA A 375 -6.53 4.82 2.69
CA ALA A 375 -7.74 4.16 2.19
C ALA A 375 -8.93 4.31 3.15
N GLU A 376 -8.67 4.53 4.44
CA GLU A 376 -9.72 4.71 5.46
C GLU A 376 -10.25 6.15 5.55
N SER A 377 -9.48 7.15 5.14
CA SER A 377 -9.96 8.54 5.09
C SER A 377 -10.73 8.78 3.78
N PRO A 378 -12.02 9.14 3.83
CA PRO A 378 -12.79 9.50 2.64
C PRO A 378 -12.15 10.62 1.84
N ASP A 379 -11.52 11.59 2.52
CA ASP A 379 -10.90 12.74 1.88
C ASP A 379 -9.61 12.38 1.15
N VAL A 380 -8.81 11.45 1.69
CA VAL A 380 -7.59 10.96 1.01
C VAL A 380 -7.97 10.10 -0.19
N VAL A 381 -9.00 9.26 -0.07
CA VAL A 381 -9.53 8.46 -1.18
C VAL A 381 -10.09 9.36 -2.30
N ARG A 382 -10.79 10.45 -1.96
CA ARG A 382 -11.23 11.48 -2.92
C ARG A 382 -10.07 12.24 -3.56
N LEU A 383 -9.03 12.57 -2.79
CA LEU A 383 -7.80 13.20 -3.32
C LEU A 383 -7.11 12.31 -4.35
N ILE A 384 -7.02 11.00 -4.06
CA ILE A 384 -6.45 9.99 -4.96
C ILE A 384 -7.21 9.98 -6.30
N GLY A 385 -8.55 9.88 -6.27
CA GLY A 385 -9.35 9.86 -7.50
C GLY A 385 -9.43 11.18 -8.24
N GLY A 386 -9.91 12.22 -7.54
CA GLY A 386 -10.23 13.51 -8.12
C GLY A 386 -9.01 14.33 -8.56
N ARG A 387 -7.81 14.07 -8.00
CA ARG A 387 -6.58 14.80 -8.37
C ARG A 387 -5.49 13.89 -8.91
N LEU A 388 -4.99 12.95 -8.11
CA LEU A 388 -3.78 12.17 -8.48
C LEU A 388 -3.99 11.31 -9.73
N ILE A 389 -5.04 10.48 -9.76
CA ILE A 389 -5.34 9.61 -10.90
C ILE A 389 -5.96 10.40 -12.07
N ALA A 390 -6.65 11.52 -11.78
CA ALA A 390 -7.10 12.46 -12.79
C ALA A 390 -5.96 13.22 -13.50
N GLY A 391 -4.71 13.10 -13.02
CA GLY A 391 -3.54 13.79 -13.58
C GLY A 391 -3.46 15.28 -13.21
N GLN A 392 -4.26 15.74 -12.26
CA GLN A 392 -4.24 17.13 -11.78
C GLN A 392 -3.15 17.29 -10.71
N THR A 393 -2.37 18.36 -10.80
CA THR A 393 -1.47 18.78 -9.73
C THR A 393 -2.26 19.10 -8.47
N VAL A 394 -1.84 18.55 -7.33
CA VAL A 394 -2.44 18.89 -6.03
C VAL A 394 -1.98 20.29 -5.64
N THR A 395 -2.76 21.29 -6.06
CA THR A 395 -2.54 22.70 -5.73
C THR A 395 -3.54 23.21 -4.71
N ASP A 396 -3.15 24.28 -4.03
CA ASP A 396 -3.71 24.67 -2.74
C ASP A 396 -4.94 25.58 -2.80
N SER A 397 -5.38 25.93 -4.02
CA SER A 397 -6.35 27.02 -4.25
C SER A 397 -7.75 26.57 -4.71
N GLN A 398 -8.08 25.27 -4.62
CA GLN A 398 -9.40 24.78 -5.08
C GLN A 398 -10.20 24.13 -3.95
N VAL A 399 -11.30 24.82 -3.65
CA VAL A 399 -12.19 24.72 -2.48
C VAL A 399 -12.77 23.31 -2.28
N GLY A 400 -12.76 22.84 -1.03
CA GLY A 400 -13.44 21.60 -0.61
C GLY A 400 -12.53 20.50 -0.04
N VAL A 401 -11.20 20.56 -0.26
CA VAL A 401 -10.23 19.59 0.29
C VAL A 401 -9.44 20.17 1.48
N GLY A 402 -9.23 21.50 1.50
CA GLY A 402 -8.36 22.19 2.47
C GLY A 402 -8.77 22.12 3.94
N GLU A 403 -10.04 21.84 4.26
CA GLU A 403 -10.51 21.71 5.66
C GLU A 403 -10.19 20.34 6.28
N ALA A 404 -9.98 19.29 5.47
CA ALA A 404 -9.66 17.94 5.94
C ALA A 404 -8.23 17.50 5.57
N ILE A 405 -7.69 18.04 4.47
CA ILE A 405 -6.32 17.80 3.99
C ILE A 405 -5.72 19.16 3.65
N GLY A 406 -4.91 19.69 4.58
CA GLY A 406 -4.37 21.04 4.50
C GLY A 406 -3.47 21.25 3.28
N ALA A 407 -3.63 22.40 2.63
CA ALA A 407 -3.04 22.71 1.33
C ALA A 407 -2.54 24.17 1.31
N VAL A 408 -1.20 24.39 1.30
CA VAL A 408 -0.32 25.60 1.27
C VAL A 408 0.65 25.82 0.07
N THR A 409 0.39 26.70 -0.91
CA THR A 409 1.39 27.07 -1.97
C THR A 409 2.31 28.22 -1.52
N ILE A 410 3.61 28.19 -1.85
CA ILE A 410 4.56 29.27 -1.54
C ILE A 410 4.65 30.29 -2.70
N GLY A 411 4.08 31.49 -2.48
CA GLY A 411 4.27 32.67 -3.33
C GLY A 411 3.58 33.93 -2.81
N ALA A 412 4.36 34.83 -2.19
CA ALA A 412 4.08 36.25 -1.84
C ALA A 412 2.67 36.69 -1.33
N THR A 413 2.63 37.10 -0.04
CA THR A 413 1.85 38.22 0.56
C THR A 413 0.38 38.47 0.15
N ASN A 414 -0.57 38.23 1.07
CA ASN A 414 -1.36 39.31 1.73
C ASN A 414 -2.31 38.79 2.84
N THR A 415 -2.70 39.70 3.75
CA THR A 415 -3.46 39.42 4.98
C THR A 415 -4.89 39.98 4.92
N ILE A 416 -5.92 39.21 5.32
CA ILE A 416 -7.30 39.57 5.77
C ILE A 416 -8.09 38.23 5.93
N GLY A 417 -9.06 38.04 6.85
CA GLY A 417 -9.58 38.87 7.95
C GLY A 417 -10.44 38.03 8.94
N GLN A 418 -10.94 38.64 10.02
CA GLN A 418 -11.59 37.94 11.16
C GLN A 418 -12.98 37.33 10.90
N ALA A 419 -13.22 36.12 11.43
CA ALA A 419 -14.32 35.79 12.36
C ALA A 419 -14.04 34.43 13.04
N ALA A 420 -14.56 34.19 14.24
CA ALA A 420 -14.02 33.18 15.15
C ALA A 420 -14.71 31.78 15.11
N SER A 421 -13.90 30.73 14.97
CA SER A 421 -14.10 29.46 15.68
C SER A 421 -12.73 28.88 16.06
N THR A 422 -12.45 28.71 17.35
CA THR A 422 -11.15 28.24 17.84
C THR A 422 -10.96 26.74 17.63
N ALA A 423 -10.51 26.36 16.43
CA ALA A 423 -9.77 25.12 16.21
C ALA A 423 -8.26 25.43 16.21
N ILE A 424 -7.47 24.67 16.96
CA ILE A 424 -6.01 24.89 17.04
C ILE A 424 -5.34 24.30 15.80
N SER A 425 -5.36 25.06 14.70
CA SER A 425 -4.75 24.70 13.42
C SER A 425 -3.25 25.01 13.41
N ALA A 426 -2.43 24.03 13.77
CA ALA A 426 -0.99 24.09 13.59
C ALA A 426 -0.61 23.77 12.12
N PRO A 427 0.31 24.53 11.47
CA PRO A 427 0.55 24.48 10.03
C PRO A 427 0.86 23.07 9.50
N ILE A 428 0.38 22.78 8.29
CA ILE A 428 0.50 21.49 7.58
C ILE A 428 1.15 21.77 6.23
N MET A 429 2.05 20.88 5.76
CA MET A 429 2.95 21.14 4.63
C MET A 429 2.63 20.25 3.43
N ILE A 430 2.55 20.86 2.24
CA ILE A 430 2.51 20.21 0.92
C ILE A 430 3.69 20.73 0.10
N PHE A 431 4.23 19.90 -0.78
CA PHE A 431 5.31 20.25 -1.72
C PHE A 431 4.92 19.90 -3.17
N ASP A 432 4.71 20.91 -4.02
CA ASP A 432 4.55 20.76 -5.48
C ASP A 432 5.65 21.53 -6.24
N PRO A 433 6.56 20.84 -6.97
CA PRO A 433 7.60 21.48 -7.76
C PRO A 433 7.13 22.04 -9.12
N ARG A 434 5.88 21.81 -9.58
CA ARG A 434 5.43 22.26 -10.91
C ARG A 434 5.11 23.75 -10.97
N THR A 435 4.66 24.36 -9.87
CA THR A 435 4.28 25.78 -9.79
C THR A 435 5.42 26.75 -10.14
N ARG A 436 6.69 26.32 -9.96
CA ARG A 436 7.88 27.14 -10.26
C ARG A 436 8.13 27.39 -11.76
N ARG A 437 7.56 26.60 -12.68
CA ARG A 437 7.84 26.74 -14.13
C ARG A 437 7.07 27.85 -14.83
N ASN A 438 5.92 28.26 -14.31
CA ASN A 438 5.08 29.29 -14.95
C ASN A 438 5.45 30.74 -14.59
N TYR A 439 6.45 30.94 -13.72
CA TYR A 439 6.88 32.28 -13.29
C TYR A 439 7.82 32.99 -14.29
N GLY A 440 8.47 32.26 -15.20
CA GLY A 440 9.40 32.83 -16.19
C GLY A 440 8.70 33.73 -17.22
N ASP A 441 7.52 33.34 -17.68
CA ASP A 441 6.83 34.02 -18.78
C ASP A 441 5.97 35.23 -18.33
N GLN A 442 5.66 35.34 -17.03
CA GLN A 442 4.96 36.50 -16.47
C GLN A 442 5.92 37.62 -16.04
N LEU A 443 7.12 37.29 -15.54
CA LEU A 443 8.15 38.29 -15.22
C LEU A 443 8.58 39.10 -16.45
N LYS A 444 8.54 38.49 -17.65
CA LYS A 444 8.85 39.19 -18.90
C LYS A 444 7.81 40.24 -19.32
N LYS A 445 6.56 40.13 -18.83
CA LYS A 445 5.49 41.12 -19.07
C LYS A 445 5.38 42.19 -17.97
N LEU A 446 5.92 41.93 -16.78
CA LEU A 446 5.99 42.94 -15.71
C LEU A 446 7.13 43.95 -15.92
N GLY A 447 8.18 43.57 -16.64
CA GLY A 447 9.31 44.45 -16.97
C GLY A 447 8.98 45.55 -17.98
N GLU A 448 7.98 45.36 -18.83
CA GLU A 448 7.60 46.32 -19.88
C GLU A 448 6.64 47.41 -19.37
N SER A 449 5.97 47.20 -18.23
CA SER A 449 5.03 48.16 -17.62
C SER A 449 5.63 49.02 -16.49
N ALA A 450 6.87 48.78 -16.09
CA ALA A 450 7.54 49.51 -15.00
C ALA A 450 8.43 50.68 -15.48
N GLY A 451 8.55 50.89 -16.80
CA GLY A 451 9.45 51.89 -17.40
C GLY A 451 8.88 53.30 -17.57
N SER A 452 7.60 53.55 -17.23
CA SER A 452 6.90 54.79 -17.61
C SER A 452 6.40 55.68 -16.46
N THR A 453 6.73 55.38 -15.19
CA THR A 453 6.20 56.11 -14.01
C THR A 453 7.30 56.68 -13.08
N VAL A 454 8.50 56.93 -13.61
CA VAL A 454 9.56 57.67 -12.89
C VAL A 454 10.10 58.78 -13.80
N ASN A 455 9.27 59.80 -14.04
CA ASN A 455 9.68 61.09 -14.63
C ASN A 455 8.54 62.15 -14.56
N SER A 456 8.02 62.49 -13.36
CA SER A 456 7.27 63.75 -13.14
C SER A 456 6.91 64.06 -11.66
N VAL A 457 7.89 64.21 -10.77
CA VAL A 457 7.72 65.06 -9.56
C VAL A 457 9.03 65.81 -9.30
N GLY A 458 9.21 66.91 -10.03
CA GLY A 458 10.32 67.86 -9.89
C GLY A 458 9.92 69.16 -10.58
N ASP A 459 10.17 70.27 -9.88
CA ASP A 459 10.05 71.67 -10.33
C ASP A 459 8.68 72.19 -10.80
N THR A 460 7.99 72.88 -9.88
CA THR A 460 7.39 74.21 -10.18
C THR A 460 7.34 75.09 -8.93
N VAL A 461 8.28 76.04 -8.84
CA VAL A 461 8.10 77.34 -8.18
C VAL A 461 8.61 78.40 -9.15
N PRO A 462 7.78 79.36 -9.55
CA PRO A 462 8.29 80.74 -9.55
C PRO A 462 7.26 81.80 -9.13
N ARG A 463 7.75 82.71 -8.26
CA ARG A 463 7.20 84.04 -7.87
C ARG A 463 5.98 84.07 -6.96
#